data_AF-A0AAU6AS42-F1
#
_entry.id   AF-A0AAU6AS42-F1
#
_cell.length_a   1.000
_cell.length_b   1.000
_cell.length_c   1.000
_cell.angle_alpha   90.00
_cell.angle_beta   90.00
_cell.angle_gamma   90.00
#
_symmetry.space_group_name_H-M   'P 1'
#
loop_
_entity.id
_entity.type
_entity.pdbx_description
1 polymer ?
#
loop_
_entity_poly.entity_id
_entity_poly.type
_entity_poly.pdbx_seq_one_letter_code
_entity_poly.pdbx_strand_id
1 'polypeptide(L)'
;MSPIVNRYTRLVGIEHPIVQEGLGPFRTPKLAAAVSEAGGLGTVSMPGMPEDIAQGARTFRAHIEECASLTDRPFAVNIPVGVDSSGKVLPFTDAYIRTALEAREADPAIARRLRVLTTSAGFPGPYIAAIKDAGLVHQHKVGSTRQAVKAAAAGVDVVIAAGFEMGGHAPSKAVHTFVLIPNVTEAVDVPVLLTGGARDARGLAAALALGAEGVAMGTRFITSTANSDWHPAYIQALLDAEEGDDVAFDGVYGPCRGLRNAASRRLTEAAAHHDGGEKPDQVELTRWKIESMQRAQTEGDVTDSLVLTGQVAAAIHDLVDVAEFVPRMASEAAEILQSLAARLGSLTA
;
A
#
# COMPACT_ATOMS: atom_id res chain seq x y z
N MET A 1 -26.36 7.87 -4.36
CA MET A 1 -25.61 9.04 -4.84
C MET A 1 -24.61 8.55 -5.88
N SER A 2 -24.27 9.36 -6.89
CA SER A 2 -23.45 8.90 -8.02
C SER A 2 -21.99 8.65 -7.59
N PRO A 3 -21.33 7.59 -8.08
CA PRO A 3 -19.93 7.30 -7.79
C PRO A 3 -19.00 8.44 -8.26
N ILE A 4 -17.86 8.62 -7.59
CA ILE A 4 -16.79 9.53 -8.04
C ILE A 4 -16.08 8.84 -9.21
N VAL A 5 -16.46 9.19 -10.45
CA VAL A 5 -15.91 8.61 -11.68
C VAL A 5 -14.80 9.50 -12.26
N ASN A 6 -13.60 8.96 -12.46
CA ASN A 6 -12.43 9.66 -13.02
C ASN A 6 -11.61 8.76 -13.97
N ARG A 7 -10.39 9.17 -14.35
CA ARG A 7 -9.54 8.38 -15.27
C ARG A 7 -9.11 7.06 -14.61
N TYR A 8 -8.71 7.10 -13.35
CA TYR A 8 -8.35 5.92 -12.56
C TYR A 8 -9.47 4.88 -12.49
N THR A 9 -10.68 5.25 -12.03
CA THR A 9 -11.77 4.28 -11.83
C THR A 9 -12.18 3.60 -13.13
N ARG A 10 -12.19 4.34 -14.26
CA ARG A 10 -12.43 3.78 -15.59
C ARG A 10 -11.32 2.84 -16.05
N LEU A 11 -10.06 3.18 -15.80
CA LEU A 11 -8.90 2.40 -16.23
C LEU A 11 -8.88 1.01 -15.60
N VAL A 12 -9.18 0.93 -14.30
CA VAL A 12 -9.10 -0.31 -13.51
C VAL A 12 -10.46 -0.99 -13.30
N GLY A 13 -11.57 -0.34 -13.65
CA GLY A 13 -12.91 -0.92 -13.63
C GLY A 13 -13.55 -1.00 -12.24
N ILE A 14 -13.34 0.01 -11.39
CA ILE A 14 -13.90 0.07 -10.04
C ILE A 14 -14.90 1.23 -9.90
N GLU A 15 -15.71 1.23 -8.84
CA GLU A 15 -16.77 2.21 -8.60
C GLU A 15 -16.26 3.42 -7.78
N HIS A 16 -15.38 3.14 -6.83
CA HIS A 16 -14.87 4.14 -5.88
C HIS A 16 -13.35 4.27 -6.04
N PRO A 17 -12.80 5.50 -6.08
CA PRO A 17 -11.36 5.74 -6.20
C PRO A 17 -10.61 5.47 -4.88
N ILE A 18 -10.84 4.29 -4.31
CA ILE A 18 -10.34 3.83 -3.02
C ILE A 18 -9.67 2.48 -3.23
N VAL A 19 -8.40 2.42 -2.90
CA VAL A 19 -7.56 1.23 -3.02
C VAL A 19 -7.15 0.77 -1.62
N GLN A 20 -7.28 -0.52 -1.34
CA GLN A 20 -6.54 -1.14 -0.25
C GLN A 20 -5.12 -1.37 -0.70
N GLU A 21 -4.16 -0.69 -0.07
CA GLU A 21 -2.73 -0.80 -0.41
C GLU A 21 -2.20 -2.20 -0.20
N GLY A 22 -1.11 -2.53 -0.89
CA GLY A 22 -0.36 -3.75 -0.58
C GLY A 22 0.13 -3.74 0.87
N LEU A 23 -0.28 -4.73 1.64
CA LEU A 23 0.11 -4.92 3.05
C LEU A 23 1.15 -6.06 3.16
N GLY A 24 2.03 -6.22 2.18
CA GLY A 24 3.07 -7.26 2.23
C GLY A 24 3.98 -7.08 3.45
N PRO A 25 4.48 -8.17 4.08
CA PRO A 25 4.39 -9.57 3.66
C PRO A 25 3.10 -10.30 4.08
N PHE A 26 2.10 -9.57 4.55
CA PHE A 26 0.94 -10.11 5.25
C PHE A 26 -0.11 -10.71 4.31
N ARG A 27 -0.82 -11.74 4.77
CA ARG A 27 -1.90 -12.39 4.02
C ARG A 27 -3.11 -11.47 3.89
N THR A 28 -3.53 -11.16 2.66
CA THR A 28 -4.68 -10.29 2.36
C THR A 28 -5.78 -10.79 1.39
N PRO A 29 -5.87 -12.06 0.93
CA PRO A 29 -6.92 -12.46 -0.04
C PRO A 29 -8.36 -12.11 0.36
N LYS A 30 -8.75 -12.37 1.62
CA LYS A 30 -10.10 -12.07 2.11
C LYS A 30 -10.38 -10.57 2.16
N LEU A 31 -9.41 -9.79 2.63
CA LEU A 31 -9.50 -8.33 2.67
C LEU A 31 -9.58 -7.76 1.25
N ALA A 32 -8.75 -8.24 0.33
CA ALA A 32 -8.76 -7.83 -1.06
C ALA A 32 -10.11 -8.13 -1.73
N ALA A 33 -10.66 -9.32 -1.52
CA ALA A 33 -11.99 -9.67 -2.04
C ALA A 33 -13.08 -8.75 -1.46
N ALA A 34 -13.09 -8.52 -0.14
CA ALA A 34 -14.06 -7.64 0.51
C ALA A 34 -14.01 -6.20 -0.03
N VAL A 35 -12.81 -5.64 -0.26
CA VAL A 35 -12.64 -4.28 -0.81
C VAL A 35 -13.13 -4.22 -2.26
N SER A 36 -12.88 -5.26 -3.04
CA SER A 36 -13.32 -5.36 -4.44
C SER A 36 -14.85 -5.47 -4.55
N GLU A 37 -15.47 -6.27 -3.67
CA GLU A 37 -16.93 -6.37 -3.52
C GLU A 37 -17.59 -5.07 -3.01
N ALA A 38 -16.87 -4.26 -2.25
CA ALA A 38 -17.33 -2.94 -1.83
C ALA A 38 -17.15 -1.84 -2.91
N GLY A 39 -16.67 -2.21 -4.11
CA GLY A 39 -16.52 -1.30 -5.25
C GLY A 39 -15.21 -0.51 -5.27
N GLY A 40 -14.28 -0.77 -4.34
CA GLY A 40 -12.90 -0.29 -4.41
C GLY A 40 -11.99 -1.27 -5.17
N LEU A 41 -10.68 -1.05 -5.10
CA LEU A 41 -9.67 -2.00 -5.59
C LEU A 41 -8.99 -2.71 -4.41
N GLY A 42 -9.27 -3.99 -4.23
CA GLY A 42 -8.55 -4.82 -3.26
C GLY A 42 -7.20 -5.30 -3.79
N THR A 43 -6.22 -5.49 -2.90
CA THR A 43 -4.85 -5.88 -3.26
C THR A 43 -4.38 -7.11 -2.49
N VAL A 44 -4.10 -8.19 -3.23
CA VAL A 44 -3.42 -9.37 -2.72
C VAL A 44 -1.92 -9.07 -2.57
N SER A 45 -1.41 -9.21 -1.36
CA SER A 45 -0.02 -8.93 -1.04
C SER A 45 0.87 -10.15 -1.28
N MET A 46 2.10 -9.92 -1.72
CA MET A 46 3.11 -10.99 -1.79
C MET A 46 3.45 -11.52 -0.38
N PRO A 47 3.73 -12.84 -0.22
CA PRO A 47 3.89 -13.51 1.08
C PRO A 47 5.28 -13.29 1.73
N GLY A 48 5.93 -12.17 1.46
CA GLY A 48 7.27 -11.84 1.95
C GLY A 48 8.41 -12.50 1.16
N MET A 49 9.57 -12.60 1.81
CA MET A 49 10.81 -13.13 1.23
C MET A 49 11.16 -14.48 1.88
N PRO A 50 10.57 -15.60 1.45
CA PRO A 50 10.92 -16.91 1.97
C PRO A 50 12.32 -17.33 1.47
N GLU A 51 12.99 -18.17 2.27
CA GLU A 51 14.25 -18.80 1.86
C GLU A 51 14.06 -19.68 0.61
N ASP A 52 12.95 -20.42 0.54
CA ASP A 52 12.50 -21.12 -0.66
C ASP A 52 11.57 -20.23 -1.50
N ILE A 53 12.15 -19.59 -2.52
CA ILE A 53 11.42 -18.75 -3.49
C ILE A 53 10.33 -19.54 -4.22
N ALA A 54 10.54 -20.82 -4.51
CA ALA A 54 9.54 -21.64 -5.19
C ALA A 54 8.34 -21.91 -4.28
N GLN A 55 8.57 -22.12 -2.98
CA GLN A 55 7.48 -22.18 -1.99
C GLN A 55 6.76 -20.84 -1.90
N GLY A 56 7.48 -19.72 -1.87
CA GLY A 56 6.88 -18.38 -1.92
C GLY A 56 5.95 -18.22 -3.12
N ALA A 57 6.42 -18.60 -4.31
CA ALA A 57 5.65 -18.50 -5.55
C ALA A 57 4.37 -19.34 -5.48
N ARG A 58 4.45 -20.59 -4.96
CA ARG A 58 3.26 -21.43 -4.73
C ARG A 58 2.27 -20.78 -3.75
N THR A 59 2.77 -20.22 -2.65
CA THR A 59 1.94 -19.51 -1.67
C THR A 59 1.26 -18.29 -2.28
N PHE A 60 2.01 -17.49 -3.05
CA PHE A 60 1.46 -16.30 -3.72
C PHE A 60 0.41 -16.67 -4.77
N ARG A 61 0.65 -17.74 -5.55
CA ARG A 61 -0.33 -18.29 -6.48
C ARG A 61 -1.63 -18.66 -5.78
N ALA A 62 -1.54 -19.38 -4.66
CA ALA A 62 -2.71 -19.76 -3.86
C ALA A 62 -3.48 -18.54 -3.33
N HIS A 63 -2.79 -17.47 -2.93
CA HIS A 63 -3.44 -16.22 -2.52
C HIS A 63 -4.20 -15.53 -3.66
N ILE A 64 -3.66 -15.54 -4.88
CA ILE A 64 -4.35 -15.01 -6.07
C ILE A 64 -5.61 -15.84 -6.37
N GLU A 65 -5.48 -17.17 -6.36
CA GLU A 65 -6.59 -18.09 -6.62
C GLU A 65 -7.69 -18.00 -5.56
N GLU A 66 -7.33 -17.86 -4.29
CA GLU A 66 -8.29 -17.63 -3.21
C GLU A 66 -9.01 -16.29 -3.37
N CYS A 67 -8.31 -15.18 -3.63
CA CYS A 67 -8.98 -13.91 -3.86
C CYS A 67 -9.95 -14.02 -5.05
N ALA A 68 -9.50 -14.65 -6.14
CA ALA A 68 -10.33 -14.86 -7.32
C ALA A 68 -11.54 -15.78 -7.06
N SER A 69 -11.51 -16.66 -6.06
CA SER A 69 -12.67 -17.50 -5.71
C SER A 69 -13.69 -16.78 -4.83
N LEU A 70 -13.29 -15.68 -4.18
CA LEU A 70 -14.11 -14.90 -3.26
C LEU A 70 -14.78 -13.67 -3.89
N THR A 71 -14.34 -13.23 -5.07
CA THR A 71 -14.90 -12.05 -5.75
C THR A 71 -14.92 -12.22 -7.26
N ASP A 72 -15.94 -11.66 -7.92
CA ASP A 72 -16.01 -11.50 -9.37
C ASP A 72 -15.54 -10.10 -9.84
N ARG A 73 -15.20 -9.22 -8.89
CA ARG A 73 -14.79 -7.83 -9.14
C ARG A 73 -13.29 -7.74 -9.42
N PRO A 74 -12.82 -6.64 -10.06
CA PRO A 74 -11.41 -6.43 -10.27
C PRO A 74 -10.61 -6.32 -8.97
N PHE A 75 -9.47 -7.01 -8.91
CA PHE A 75 -8.51 -6.91 -7.83
C PHE A 75 -7.08 -6.74 -8.37
N ALA A 76 -6.17 -6.42 -7.45
CA ALA A 76 -4.77 -6.14 -7.71
C ALA A 76 -3.85 -7.13 -6.98
N VAL A 77 -2.59 -7.15 -7.39
CA VAL A 77 -1.49 -7.73 -6.61
C VAL A 77 -0.40 -6.69 -6.34
N ASN A 78 0.35 -6.80 -5.24
CA ASN A 78 1.49 -5.92 -4.94
C ASN A 78 2.81 -6.69 -4.78
N ILE A 79 3.85 -6.25 -5.51
CA ILE A 79 5.18 -6.88 -5.53
C ILE A 79 6.28 -5.79 -5.46
N PRO A 80 7.15 -5.79 -4.44
CA PRO A 80 8.27 -4.86 -4.41
C PRO A 80 9.35 -5.29 -5.40
N VAL A 81 9.94 -4.31 -6.09
CA VAL A 81 11.09 -4.48 -6.98
C VAL A 81 12.35 -4.14 -6.20
N GLY A 82 12.57 -4.84 -5.09
CA GLY A 82 13.72 -4.63 -4.23
C GLY A 82 15.02 -4.90 -4.99
N VAL A 83 16.08 -4.17 -4.65
CA VAL A 83 17.41 -4.37 -5.21
C VAL A 83 18.40 -4.63 -4.08
N ASP A 84 19.43 -5.44 -4.35
CA ASP A 84 20.56 -5.59 -3.44
C ASP A 84 21.50 -4.37 -3.51
N SER A 85 22.58 -4.40 -2.72
CA SER A 85 23.58 -3.32 -2.67
C SER A 85 24.30 -3.08 -3.99
N SER A 86 24.27 -4.03 -4.93
CA SER A 86 24.83 -3.88 -6.28
C SER A 86 23.82 -3.30 -7.28
N GLY A 87 22.58 -3.06 -6.85
CA GLY A 87 21.49 -2.59 -7.71
C GLY A 87 20.82 -3.70 -8.52
N LYS A 88 21.13 -4.97 -8.26
CA LYS A 88 20.51 -6.12 -8.91
C LYS A 88 19.14 -6.39 -8.27
N VAL A 89 18.13 -6.62 -9.09
CA VAL A 89 16.78 -6.97 -8.63
C VAL A 89 16.82 -8.30 -7.85
N LEU A 90 16.15 -8.31 -6.70
CA LEU A 90 16.10 -9.48 -5.83
C LEU A 90 15.33 -10.62 -6.53
N PRO A 91 15.84 -11.89 -6.47
CA PRO A 91 15.26 -12.98 -7.25
C PRO A 91 13.76 -13.27 -6.99
N PHE A 92 13.26 -12.98 -5.78
CA PHE A 92 11.84 -13.18 -5.46
C PHE A 92 10.92 -12.25 -6.29
N THR A 93 11.38 -11.05 -6.68
CA THR A 93 10.58 -10.11 -7.47
C THR A 93 10.21 -10.74 -8.81
N ASP A 94 11.21 -11.30 -9.49
CA ASP A 94 11.06 -11.97 -10.78
C ASP A 94 10.13 -13.19 -10.66
N ALA A 95 10.30 -13.98 -9.60
CA ALA A 95 9.43 -15.12 -9.32
C ALA A 95 7.96 -14.70 -9.12
N TYR A 96 7.68 -13.72 -8.27
CA TYR A 96 6.31 -13.29 -8.00
C TYR A 96 5.64 -12.59 -9.17
N ILE A 97 6.38 -11.78 -9.93
CA ILE A 97 5.82 -11.16 -11.14
C ILE A 97 5.41 -12.28 -12.11
N ARG A 98 6.32 -13.22 -12.41
CA ARG A 98 6.00 -14.37 -13.27
C ARG A 98 4.80 -15.16 -12.76
N THR A 99 4.72 -15.45 -11.46
CA THR A 99 3.57 -16.13 -10.86
C THR A 99 2.24 -15.40 -11.14
N ALA A 100 2.20 -14.07 -11.04
CA ALA A 100 1.00 -13.30 -11.35
C ALA A 100 0.63 -13.36 -12.85
N LEU A 101 1.64 -13.31 -13.74
CA LEU A 101 1.43 -13.44 -15.18
C LEU A 101 0.92 -14.84 -15.56
N GLU A 102 1.58 -15.89 -15.05
CA GLU A 102 1.21 -17.29 -15.25
C GLU A 102 -0.18 -17.62 -14.67
N ALA A 103 -0.59 -16.96 -13.59
CA ALA A 103 -1.95 -17.10 -13.05
C ALA A 103 -3.02 -16.61 -14.02
N ARG A 104 -2.76 -15.50 -14.71
CA ARG A 104 -3.67 -15.00 -15.75
C ARG A 104 -3.65 -15.88 -16.99
N GLU A 105 -2.49 -16.35 -17.41
CA GLU A 105 -2.37 -17.23 -18.58
C GLU A 105 -3.10 -18.56 -18.37
N ALA A 106 -2.98 -19.13 -17.17
CA ALA A 106 -3.54 -20.43 -16.85
C ALA A 106 -5.07 -20.43 -16.64
N ASP A 107 -5.67 -19.31 -16.23
CA ASP A 107 -7.11 -19.22 -15.91
C ASP A 107 -7.77 -17.94 -16.46
N PRO A 108 -8.66 -18.06 -17.47
CA PRO A 108 -9.41 -16.92 -18.00
C PRO A 108 -10.27 -16.18 -16.97
N ALA A 109 -10.73 -16.84 -15.90
CA ALA A 109 -11.47 -16.19 -14.82
C ALA A 109 -10.54 -15.28 -14.01
N ILE A 110 -9.33 -15.74 -13.66
CA ILE A 110 -8.29 -14.90 -13.05
C ILE A 110 -7.90 -13.78 -14.00
N ALA A 111 -7.74 -14.05 -15.30
CA ALA A 111 -7.38 -13.04 -16.29
C ALA A 111 -8.37 -11.86 -16.36
N ARG A 112 -9.67 -12.10 -16.10
CA ARG A 112 -10.69 -11.04 -16.05
C ARG A 112 -10.67 -10.24 -14.75
N ARG A 113 -10.36 -10.90 -13.62
CA ARG A 113 -10.46 -10.32 -12.27
C ARG A 113 -9.15 -9.69 -11.79
N LEU A 114 -8.01 -10.32 -12.05
CA LEU A 114 -6.69 -9.77 -11.74
C LEU A 114 -6.33 -8.69 -12.78
N ARG A 115 -6.73 -7.46 -12.47
CA ARG A 115 -6.67 -6.33 -13.42
C ARG A 115 -5.40 -5.49 -13.26
N VAL A 116 -4.84 -5.47 -12.06
CA VAL A 116 -3.79 -4.52 -11.65
C VAL A 116 -2.59 -5.25 -11.06
N LEU A 117 -1.38 -4.82 -11.44
CA LEU A 117 -0.15 -5.18 -10.73
C LEU A 117 0.54 -3.91 -10.25
N THR A 118 0.67 -3.80 -8.93
CA THR A 118 1.34 -2.71 -8.24
C THR A 118 2.78 -3.09 -7.94
N THR A 119 3.71 -2.26 -8.39
CA THR A 119 5.13 -2.38 -8.05
C THR A 119 5.55 -1.29 -7.05
N SER A 120 6.54 -1.57 -6.21
CA SER A 120 7.03 -0.61 -5.21
C SER A 120 8.53 -0.76 -4.93
N ALA A 121 9.07 0.10 -4.05
CA ALA A 121 10.48 0.19 -3.68
C ALA A 121 11.41 0.61 -4.85
N GLY A 122 11.99 -0.33 -5.58
CA GLY A 122 12.92 -0.05 -6.67
C GLY A 122 12.25 0.32 -8.00
N PHE A 123 13.00 0.27 -9.09
CA PHE A 123 12.54 0.70 -10.42
C PHE A 123 11.98 -0.48 -11.23
N PRO A 124 10.75 -0.40 -11.77
CA PRO A 124 10.10 -1.56 -12.38
C PRO A 124 10.42 -1.74 -13.87
N GLY A 125 11.30 -0.93 -14.45
CA GLY A 125 11.60 -0.87 -15.89
C GLY A 125 11.74 -2.22 -16.60
N PRO A 126 12.49 -3.19 -16.05
CA PRO A 126 12.64 -4.52 -16.67
C PRO A 126 11.33 -5.30 -16.87
N TYR A 127 10.26 -4.96 -16.13
CA TYR A 127 9.01 -5.71 -16.09
C TYR A 127 7.86 -5.03 -16.84
N ILE A 128 8.01 -3.76 -17.24
CA ILE A 128 6.90 -2.96 -17.81
C ILE A 128 6.30 -3.64 -19.04
N ALA A 129 7.13 -4.09 -19.98
CA ALA A 129 6.67 -4.76 -21.19
C ALA A 129 5.88 -6.05 -20.86
N ALA A 130 6.43 -6.92 -20.01
CA ALA A 130 5.78 -8.17 -19.65
C ALA A 130 4.44 -7.97 -18.91
N ILE A 131 4.36 -6.97 -18.01
CA ILE A 131 3.11 -6.62 -17.31
C ILE A 131 2.06 -6.14 -18.31
N LYS A 132 2.46 -5.25 -19.24
CA LYS A 132 1.58 -4.72 -20.29
C LYS A 132 1.11 -5.79 -21.26
N ASP A 133 1.99 -6.67 -21.71
CA ASP A 133 1.68 -7.75 -22.65
C ASP A 133 0.69 -8.77 -22.05
N ALA A 134 0.74 -8.95 -20.72
CA ALA A 134 -0.26 -9.73 -20.00
C ALA A 134 -1.61 -9.02 -19.80
N GLY A 135 -1.76 -7.79 -20.31
CA GLY A 135 -2.99 -7.00 -20.21
C GLY A 135 -3.30 -6.49 -18.80
N LEU A 136 -2.29 -6.34 -17.95
CA LEU A 136 -2.41 -5.73 -16.62
C LEU A 136 -2.28 -4.21 -16.74
N VAL A 137 -2.98 -3.48 -15.86
CA VAL A 137 -2.65 -2.08 -15.56
C VAL A 137 -1.48 -2.07 -14.59
N HIS A 138 -0.39 -1.41 -14.95
CA HIS A 138 0.81 -1.29 -14.12
C HIS A 138 0.74 -0.03 -13.27
N GLN A 139 0.62 -0.21 -11.96
CA GLN A 139 0.71 0.88 -10.99
C GLN A 139 2.08 0.85 -10.31
N HIS A 140 2.69 2.02 -10.09
CA HIS A 140 4.00 2.08 -9.43
C HIS A 140 4.04 3.10 -8.28
N LYS A 141 4.47 2.64 -7.11
CA LYS A 141 4.63 3.48 -5.92
C LYS A 141 5.95 4.23 -5.93
N VAL A 142 5.89 5.55 -5.75
CA VAL A 142 7.02 6.48 -5.76
C VAL A 142 7.00 7.36 -4.51
N GLY A 143 8.18 7.76 -4.03
CA GLY A 143 8.33 8.65 -2.87
C GLY A 143 8.80 10.06 -3.23
N SER A 144 8.84 10.41 -4.53
CA SER A 144 9.27 11.73 -4.99
C SER A 144 8.78 12.05 -6.40
N THR A 145 8.68 13.33 -6.73
CA THR A 145 8.34 13.81 -8.09
C THR A 145 9.32 13.30 -9.15
N ARG A 146 10.63 13.27 -8.85
CA ARG A 146 11.63 12.73 -9.77
C ARG A 146 11.37 11.25 -10.10
N GLN A 147 11.01 10.45 -9.09
CA GLN A 147 10.66 9.04 -9.30
C GLN A 147 9.37 8.91 -10.11
N ALA A 148 8.36 9.76 -9.85
CA ALA A 148 7.11 9.79 -10.63
C ALA A 148 7.38 10.03 -12.11
N VAL A 149 8.14 11.08 -12.46
CA VAL A 149 8.51 11.40 -13.85
C VAL A 149 9.25 10.23 -14.49
N LYS A 150 10.22 9.63 -13.78
CA LYS A 150 10.97 8.48 -14.28
C LYS A 150 10.07 7.26 -14.53
N ALA A 151 9.13 6.98 -13.63
CA ALA A 151 8.21 5.86 -13.77
C ALA A 151 7.22 6.07 -14.93
N ALA A 152 6.63 7.27 -15.02
CA ALA A 152 5.73 7.64 -16.11
C ALA A 152 6.45 7.57 -17.48
N ALA A 153 7.66 8.12 -17.58
CA ALA A 153 8.48 8.03 -18.80
C ALA A 153 8.85 6.59 -19.19
N ALA A 154 8.91 5.68 -18.21
CA ALA A 154 9.15 4.26 -18.46
C ALA A 154 7.88 3.53 -18.95
N GLY A 155 6.69 4.13 -18.80
CA GLY A 155 5.44 3.60 -19.32
C GLY A 155 4.54 2.91 -18.28
N VAL A 156 4.65 3.27 -17.00
CA VAL A 156 3.63 2.84 -16.00
C VAL A 156 2.30 3.54 -16.28
N ASP A 157 1.18 2.88 -16.00
CA ASP A 157 -0.16 3.41 -16.28
C ASP A 157 -0.69 4.32 -15.16
N VAL A 158 -0.22 4.11 -13.92
CA VAL A 158 -0.64 4.88 -12.73
C VAL A 158 0.55 5.07 -11.79
N VAL A 159 0.63 6.25 -11.18
CA VAL A 159 1.58 6.54 -10.10
C VAL A 159 0.85 6.53 -8.76
N ILE A 160 1.41 5.82 -7.78
CA ILE A 160 1.00 5.95 -6.38
C ILE A 160 2.05 6.80 -5.67
N ALA A 161 1.70 8.04 -5.33
CA ALA A 161 2.58 8.98 -4.68
C ALA A 161 2.50 8.85 -3.15
N ALA A 162 3.58 8.39 -2.55
CA ALA A 162 3.68 8.05 -1.14
C ALA A 162 4.28 9.18 -0.32
N GLY A 163 3.44 9.83 0.49
CA GLY A 163 3.91 10.76 1.51
C GLY A 163 4.62 10.07 2.66
N PHE A 164 5.48 10.80 3.36
CA PHE A 164 6.29 10.28 4.47
C PHE A 164 5.47 9.81 5.68
N GLU A 165 4.20 10.21 5.76
CA GLU A 165 3.21 9.82 6.79
C GLU A 165 2.77 8.36 6.66
N MET A 166 3.06 7.70 5.54
CA MET A 166 2.63 6.34 5.28
C MET A 166 3.20 5.32 6.28
N GLY A 167 2.50 4.20 6.45
CA GLY A 167 2.98 3.06 7.22
C GLY A 167 3.83 2.09 6.40
N GLY A 168 4.67 1.31 7.07
CA GLY A 168 5.60 0.40 6.42
C GLY A 168 6.73 1.17 5.73
N HIS A 169 7.33 0.61 4.67
CA HIS A 169 8.46 1.25 3.98
C HIS A 169 8.10 2.63 3.42
N ALA A 170 8.67 3.66 4.04
CA ALA A 170 8.50 5.06 3.70
C ALA A 170 9.57 5.54 2.71
N PRO A 171 9.33 6.65 2.00
CA PRO A 171 10.33 7.28 1.14
C PRO A 171 11.65 7.55 1.88
N SER A 172 12.78 7.40 1.18
CA SER A 172 14.12 7.66 1.73
C SER A 172 14.38 9.14 2.08
N LYS A 173 13.61 10.06 1.47
CA LYS A 173 13.58 11.48 1.82
C LYS A 173 12.17 11.85 2.24
N ALA A 174 12.05 12.54 3.36
CA ALA A 174 10.76 12.99 3.85
C ALA A 174 10.19 14.08 2.93
N VAL A 175 9.13 13.73 2.19
CA VAL A 175 8.24 14.68 1.53
C VAL A 175 6.82 14.27 1.92
N HIS A 176 6.09 15.22 2.49
CA HIS A 176 4.77 15.02 3.05
C HIS A 176 3.69 15.11 1.98
N THR A 177 2.58 14.40 2.17
CA THR A 177 1.52 14.25 1.17
C THR A 177 1.04 15.60 0.61
N PHE A 178 0.85 16.61 1.46
CA PHE A 178 0.35 17.92 1.04
C PHE A 178 1.30 18.65 0.07
N VAL A 179 2.61 18.35 0.14
CA VAL A 179 3.63 18.90 -0.76
C VAL A 179 3.87 17.97 -1.95
N LEU A 180 3.88 16.66 -1.72
CA LEU A 180 4.21 15.67 -2.74
C LEU A 180 3.15 15.59 -3.84
N ILE A 181 1.87 15.59 -3.46
CA ILE A 181 0.79 15.27 -4.40
C ILE A 181 0.67 16.31 -5.52
N PRO A 182 0.55 17.62 -5.24
CA PRO A 182 0.50 18.64 -6.29
C PRO A 182 1.73 18.59 -7.22
N ASN A 183 2.92 18.47 -6.62
CA ASN A 183 4.17 18.38 -7.40
C ASN A 183 4.20 17.18 -8.34
N VAL A 184 3.62 16.04 -7.93
CA VAL A 184 3.56 14.84 -8.78
C VAL A 184 2.49 15.02 -9.86
N THR A 185 1.29 15.48 -9.51
CA THR A 185 0.17 15.64 -10.44
C THR A 185 0.41 16.69 -11.51
N GLU A 186 1.24 17.70 -11.23
CA GLU A 186 1.68 18.69 -12.22
C GLU A 186 2.80 18.16 -13.14
N ALA A 187 3.53 17.14 -12.70
CA ALA A 187 4.72 16.65 -13.39
C ALA A 187 4.48 15.42 -14.27
N VAL A 188 3.34 14.73 -14.14
CA VAL A 188 3.00 13.54 -14.92
C VAL A 188 1.56 13.55 -15.42
N ASP A 189 1.33 13.01 -16.61
CA ASP A 189 -0.02 12.96 -17.21
C ASP A 189 -0.84 11.74 -16.76
N VAL A 190 -0.18 10.69 -16.28
CA VAL A 190 -0.85 9.45 -15.82
C VAL A 190 -1.65 9.71 -14.54
N PRO A 191 -2.74 8.95 -14.28
CA PRO A 191 -3.44 8.98 -12.99
C PRO A 191 -2.48 8.89 -11.80
N VAL A 192 -2.75 9.70 -10.77
CA VAL A 192 -1.98 9.72 -9.53
C VAL A 192 -2.90 9.35 -8.37
N LEU A 193 -2.48 8.40 -7.53
CA LEU A 193 -3.13 8.10 -6.26
C LEU A 193 -2.30 8.65 -5.11
N LEU A 194 -2.99 9.17 -4.10
CA LEU A 194 -2.39 9.55 -2.83
C LEU A 194 -2.25 8.33 -1.93
N THR A 195 -1.07 8.09 -1.35
CA THR A 195 -0.91 7.19 -0.21
C THR A 195 -0.13 7.85 0.93
N GLY A 196 -0.50 7.54 2.17
CA GLY A 196 -0.02 8.21 3.38
C GLY A 196 -0.90 9.38 3.80
N GLY A 197 -1.45 9.32 5.02
CA GLY A 197 -2.25 10.40 5.61
C GLY A 197 -3.77 10.32 5.40
N ALA A 198 -4.27 9.52 4.47
CA ALA A 198 -5.71 9.31 4.26
C ALA A 198 -6.28 8.16 5.12
N ARG A 199 -7.42 8.41 5.77
CA ARG A 199 -8.12 7.42 6.63
C ARG A 199 -9.65 7.42 6.51
N ASP A 200 -10.22 8.47 5.92
CA ASP A 200 -11.67 8.69 5.81
C ASP A 200 -12.00 9.63 4.64
N ALA A 201 -13.27 9.99 4.51
CA ALA A 201 -13.81 10.84 3.45
C ALA A 201 -13.09 12.19 3.30
N ARG A 202 -12.60 12.79 4.39
CA ARG A 202 -11.84 14.05 4.35
C ARG A 202 -10.51 13.85 3.64
N GLY A 203 -9.86 12.72 3.90
CA GLY A 203 -8.63 12.32 3.21
C GLY A 203 -8.83 12.13 1.71
N LEU A 204 -9.93 11.49 1.30
CA LEU A 204 -10.26 11.35 -0.13
C LEU A 204 -10.61 12.70 -0.77
N ALA A 205 -11.44 13.52 -0.12
CA ALA A 205 -11.77 14.85 -0.62
C ALA A 205 -10.51 15.73 -0.77
N ALA A 206 -9.59 15.69 0.20
CA ALA A 206 -8.32 16.38 0.13
C ALA A 206 -7.43 15.85 -1.01
N ALA A 207 -7.37 14.53 -1.21
CA ALA A 207 -6.63 13.92 -2.32
C ALA A 207 -7.10 14.47 -3.68
N LEU A 208 -8.42 14.47 -3.89
CA LEU A 208 -9.05 14.97 -5.11
C LEU A 208 -8.77 16.47 -5.30
N ALA A 209 -8.83 17.27 -4.23
CA ALA A 209 -8.52 18.70 -4.28
C ALA A 209 -7.05 18.99 -4.60
N LEU A 210 -6.12 18.10 -4.19
CA LEU A 210 -4.69 18.18 -4.51
C LEU A 210 -4.36 17.68 -5.93
N GLY A 211 -5.35 17.24 -6.71
CA GLY A 211 -5.18 16.76 -8.08
C GLY A 211 -4.99 15.24 -8.23
N ALA A 212 -4.96 14.48 -7.12
CA ALA A 212 -4.96 13.03 -7.20
C ALA A 212 -6.33 12.51 -7.65
N GLU A 213 -6.37 11.29 -8.15
CA GLU A 213 -7.58 10.62 -8.64
C GLU A 213 -8.11 9.57 -7.66
N GLY A 214 -7.61 9.57 -6.44
CA GLY A 214 -8.02 8.62 -5.42
C GLY A 214 -7.01 8.48 -4.31
N VAL A 215 -7.32 7.56 -3.40
CA VAL A 215 -6.46 7.21 -2.28
C VAL A 215 -6.15 5.72 -2.27
N ALA A 216 -4.93 5.39 -1.89
CA ALA A 216 -4.51 4.04 -1.57
C ALA A 216 -4.14 3.99 -0.08
N MET A 217 -4.92 3.24 0.72
CA MET A 217 -4.86 3.26 2.18
C MET A 217 -4.38 1.93 2.75
N GLY A 218 -3.53 2.00 3.79
CA GLY A 218 -3.04 0.84 4.52
C GLY A 218 -3.72 0.68 5.88
N THR A 219 -3.28 1.45 6.88
CA THR A 219 -3.71 1.38 8.28
C THR A 219 -5.23 1.26 8.47
N ARG A 220 -6.03 2.04 7.73
CA ARG A 220 -7.50 2.01 7.83
C ARG A 220 -8.11 0.65 7.44
N PHE A 221 -7.52 -0.06 6.49
CA PHE A 221 -7.99 -1.39 6.08
C PHE A 221 -7.45 -2.51 6.97
N ILE A 222 -6.31 -2.30 7.64
CA ILE A 222 -5.84 -3.22 8.70
C ILE A 222 -6.88 -3.28 9.84
N THR A 223 -7.47 -2.14 10.19
CA THR A 223 -8.53 -2.02 11.21
C THR A 223 -9.93 -2.23 10.62
N SER A 224 -10.08 -3.27 9.79
CA SER A 224 -11.37 -3.71 9.25
C SER A 224 -11.73 -5.10 9.73
N THR A 225 -13.02 -5.40 9.83
CA THR A 225 -13.51 -6.75 10.20
C THR A 225 -13.17 -7.81 9.15
N ALA A 226 -12.93 -7.40 7.90
CA ALA A 226 -12.48 -8.27 6.82
C ALA A 226 -11.04 -8.76 7.00
N ASN A 227 -10.24 -8.08 7.83
CA ASN A 227 -8.86 -8.44 8.13
C ASN A 227 -8.75 -9.55 9.19
N SER A 228 -9.40 -10.68 8.93
CA SER A 228 -9.55 -11.80 9.87
C SER A 228 -8.30 -12.68 10.04
N ASP A 229 -7.30 -12.53 9.16
CA ASP A 229 -6.08 -13.35 9.19
C ASP A 229 -4.98 -12.77 10.11
N TRP A 230 -5.20 -11.58 10.71
CA TRP A 230 -4.22 -10.90 11.57
C TRP A 230 -4.60 -11.07 13.03
N HIS A 231 -3.60 -11.14 13.90
CA HIS A 231 -3.82 -11.29 15.32
C HIS A 231 -4.58 -10.08 15.89
N PRO A 232 -5.65 -10.26 16.69
CA PRO A 232 -6.45 -9.16 17.23
C PRO A 232 -5.64 -8.13 18.04
N ALA A 233 -4.58 -8.56 18.72
CA ALA A 233 -3.69 -7.66 19.46
C ALA A 233 -2.99 -6.62 18.55
N TYR A 234 -2.63 -6.98 17.30
CA TYR A 234 -2.07 -6.03 16.35
C TYR A 234 -3.10 -4.93 16.03
N ILE A 235 -4.33 -5.36 15.76
CA ILE A 235 -5.43 -4.45 15.43
C ILE A 235 -5.70 -3.54 16.64
N GLN A 236 -5.77 -4.09 17.85
CA GLN A 236 -5.98 -3.32 19.07
C GLN A 236 -4.86 -2.28 19.30
N ALA A 237 -3.60 -2.65 19.08
CA ALA A 237 -2.48 -1.70 19.19
C ALA A 237 -2.59 -0.51 18.21
N LEU A 238 -3.20 -0.72 17.04
CA LEU A 238 -3.50 0.38 16.11
C LEU A 238 -4.66 1.26 16.58
N LEU A 239 -5.67 0.67 17.25
CA LEU A 239 -6.83 1.40 17.79
C LEU A 239 -6.48 2.22 19.04
N ASP A 240 -5.52 1.73 19.82
CA ASP A 240 -5.02 2.35 21.05
C ASP A 240 -3.94 3.41 20.79
N ALA A 241 -3.45 3.53 19.54
CA ALA A 241 -2.39 4.47 19.20
C ALA A 241 -2.86 5.93 19.35
N GLU A 242 -2.00 6.76 19.92
CA GLU A 242 -2.19 8.20 20.08
C GLU A 242 -1.25 9.02 19.18
N GLU A 243 -1.46 10.34 19.15
CA GLU A 243 -0.59 11.25 18.41
C GLU A 243 0.85 11.20 18.98
N GLY A 244 1.81 10.86 18.13
CA GLY A 244 3.23 10.75 18.52
C GLY A 244 3.71 9.34 18.89
N ASP A 245 2.81 8.36 18.94
CA ASP A 245 3.16 6.95 19.18
C ASP A 245 3.83 6.30 17.98
N ASP A 246 3.72 6.88 16.79
CA ASP A 246 4.43 6.38 15.62
C ASP A 246 5.91 6.83 15.60
N VAL A 247 6.75 6.08 14.89
CA VAL A 247 8.16 6.38 14.71
C VAL A 247 8.67 5.85 13.38
N ALA A 248 9.54 6.63 12.74
CA ALA A 248 10.31 6.19 11.58
C ALA A 248 11.64 5.56 12.02
N PHE A 249 11.98 4.41 11.46
CA PHE A 249 13.21 3.66 11.74
C PHE A 249 13.77 3.04 10.45
N ASP A 250 14.99 2.50 10.52
CA ASP A 250 15.58 1.80 9.38
C ASP A 250 14.94 0.41 9.19
N GLY A 251 14.25 0.21 8.07
CA GLY A 251 13.55 -1.04 7.72
C GLY A 251 14.36 -1.97 6.81
N VAL A 252 13.66 -2.82 6.06
CA VAL A 252 14.29 -3.81 5.14
C VAL A 252 14.78 -3.16 3.83
N TYR A 253 14.02 -2.22 3.25
CA TYR A 253 14.32 -1.60 1.96
C TYR A 253 14.71 -0.10 2.07
N GLY A 254 14.99 0.36 3.29
CA GLY A 254 15.12 1.78 3.64
C GLY A 254 14.18 2.17 4.78
N PRO A 255 13.89 3.46 4.96
CA PRO A 255 13.05 3.93 6.06
C PRO A 255 11.71 3.21 6.13
N CYS A 256 11.24 2.97 7.34
CA CYS A 256 10.00 2.28 7.64
C CYS A 256 9.30 2.99 8.79
N ARG A 257 7.96 2.95 8.84
CA ARG A 257 7.16 3.55 9.91
C ARG A 257 6.27 2.53 10.59
N GLY A 258 6.25 2.60 11.91
CA GLY A 258 5.44 1.77 12.79
C GLY A 258 5.25 2.41 14.16
N LEU A 259 4.65 1.67 15.08
CA LEU A 259 4.49 2.10 16.46
C LEU A 259 5.84 2.07 17.21
N ARG A 260 5.97 2.99 18.16
CA ARG A 260 7.05 3.03 19.14
C ARG A 260 6.82 1.94 20.18
N ASN A 261 7.72 0.98 20.22
CA ASN A 261 7.71 -0.11 21.19
C ASN A 261 9.15 -0.57 21.49
N ALA A 262 9.36 -1.74 22.11
CA ALA A 262 10.71 -2.20 22.41
C ALA A 262 11.51 -2.50 21.13
N ALA A 263 10.88 -3.11 20.12
CA ALA A 263 11.53 -3.42 18.84
C ALA A 263 11.96 -2.20 18.04
N SER A 264 11.07 -1.20 17.87
CA SER A 264 11.42 0.01 17.11
C SER A 264 12.42 0.88 17.87
N ARG A 265 12.37 0.91 19.22
CA ARG A 265 13.40 1.57 20.05
C ARG A 265 14.77 0.97 19.84
N ARG A 266 14.90 -0.35 19.79
CA ARG A 266 16.16 -1.04 19.49
C ARG A 266 16.79 -0.53 18.19
N LEU A 267 15.97 -0.26 17.16
CA LEU A 267 16.45 0.25 15.87
C LEU A 267 16.84 1.74 15.96
N THR A 268 16.05 2.56 16.63
CA THR A 268 16.31 4.01 16.71
C THR A 268 17.47 4.35 17.64
N GLU A 269 17.65 3.62 18.75
CA GLU A 269 18.75 3.81 19.70
C GLU A 269 20.06 3.30 19.10
N ALA A 270 20.05 2.14 18.42
CA ALA A 270 21.21 1.66 17.67
C ALA A 270 21.65 2.71 16.64
N ALA A 271 20.70 3.33 15.92
CA ALA A 271 20.97 4.41 14.97
C ALA A 271 21.57 5.67 15.64
N ALA A 272 21.16 6.00 16.86
CA ALA A 272 21.67 7.15 17.62
C ALA A 272 23.08 6.93 18.21
N HIS A 273 23.46 5.67 18.46
CA HIS A 273 24.74 5.30 19.08
C HIS A 273 25.82 4.85 18.08
N HIS A 274 25.75 5.29 16.81
CA HIS A 274 26.80 5.07 15.79
C HIS A 274 28.10 5.86 16.05
N ASP A 275 28.61 5.81 17.28
CA ASP A 275 29.91 6.34 17.67
C ASP A 275 30.88 5.15 17.87
N GLY A 276 31.34 4.57 16.75
CA GLY A 276 32.49 3.65 16.73
C GLY A 276 32.28 2.19 17.17
N GLY A 277 31.06 1.73 17.46
CA GLY A 277 30.77 0.33 17.81
C GLY A 277 30.82 -0.67 16.65
N GLU A 278 30.91 -1.97 16.96
CA GLU A 278 30.86 -3.05 15.98
C GLU A 278 29.50 -3.03 15.24
N LYS A 279 29.54 -3.01 13.89
CA LYS A 279 28.32 -2.94 13.09
C LYS A 279 27.58 -4.28 13.19
N PRO A 280 26.27 -4.29 13.49
CA PRO A 280 25.50 -5.53 13.45
C PRO A 280 25.55 -6.14 12.05
N ASP A 281 25.60 -7.48 12.00
CA ASP A 281 25.48 -8.23 10.75
C ASP A 281 24.17 -7.83 10.07
N GLN A 282 24.30 -7.26 8.86
CA GLN A 282 23.17 -6.75 8.09
C GLN A 282 22.23 -7.86 7.64
N VAL A 283 22.73 -9.08 7.44
CA VAL A 283 21.92 -10.24 7.05
C VAL A 283 21.07 -10.68 8.24
N GLU A 284 21.67 -10.83 9.42
CA GLU A 284 20.93 -11.19 10.64
C GLU A 284 19.93 -10.12 11.03
N LEU A 285 20.30 -8.83 10.93
CA LEU A 285 19.38 -7.73 11.21
C LEU A 285 18.19 -7.71 10.25
N THR A 286 18.43 -7.97 8.96
CA THR A 286 17.36 -8.06 7.96
C THR A 286 16.44 -9.23 8.24
N ARG A 287 16.99 -10.41 8.58
CA ARG A 287 16.20 -11.59 8.98
C ARG A 287 15.35 -11.27 10.20
N TRP A 288 15.94 -10.69 11.25
CA TRP A 288 15.22 -10.30 12.46
C TRP A 288 14.09 -9.31 12.18
N LYS A 289 14.32 -8.29 11.34
CA LYS A 289 13.28 -7.32 10.93
C LYS A 289 12.09 -8.04 10.28
N ILE A 290 12.34 -9.00 9.39
CA ILE A 290 11.30 -9.79 8.69
C ILE A 290 10.52 -10.66 9.67
N GLU A 291 11.21 -11.46 10.49
CA GLU A 291 10.59 -12.33 11.49
C GLU A 291 9.82 -11.55 12.54
N SER A 292 10.32 -10.38 12.93
CA SER A 292 9.65 -9.45 13.84
C SER A 292 8.31 -8.99 13.28
N MET A 293 8.26 -8.49 12.04
CA MET A 293 6.99 -8.10 11.41
C MET A 293 6.00 -9.28 11.34
N GLN A 294 6.48 -10.50 11.06
CA GLN A 294 5.66 -11.71 11.02
C GLN A 294 5.08 -12.05 12.40
N ARG A 295 5.91 -12.08 13.46
CA ARG A 295 5.44 -12.38 14.83
C ARG A 295 4.41 -11.39 15.33
N ALA A 296 4.60 -10.08 15.08
CA ALA A 296 3.59 -9.08 15.43
C ALA A 296 2.23 -9.41 14.81
N GLN A 297 2.23 -9.83 13.55
CA GLN A 297 1.03 -10.09 12.78
C GLN A 297 0.36 -11.44 13.14
N THR A 298 1.14 -12.51 13.34
CA THR A 298 0.61 -13.87 13.52
C THR A 298 0.42 -14.26 14.99
N GLU A 299 1.31 -13.78 15.87
CA GLU A 299 1.35 -14.13 17.29
C GLU A 299 0.86 -12.98 18.19
N GLY A 300 0.69 -11.78 17.63
CA GLY A 300 0.21 -10.63 18.40
C GLY A 300 1.26 -10.02 19.33
N ASP A 301 2.54 -10.30 19.09
CA ASP A 301 3.63 -9.64 19.81
C ASP A 301 3.73 -8.17 19.38
N VAL A 302 3.04 -7.28 20.09
CA VAL A 302 3.06 -5.83 19.81
C VAL A 302 4.13 -5.08 20.62
N THR A 303 4.89 -5.79 21.46
CA THR A 303 5.89 -5.19 22.36
C THR A 303 7.30 -5.35 21.80
N ASP A 304 7.69 -6.58 21.50
CA ASP A 304 9.04 -6.97 21.07
C ASP A 304 9.13 -7.22 19.56
N SER A 305 8.08 -6.84 18.83
CA SER A 305 8.04 -6.95 17.38
C SER A 305 7.54 -5.69 16.66
N LEU A 306 7.95 -5.50 15.40
CA LEU A 306 7.71 -4.29 14.61
C LEU A 306 6.24 -4.22 14.15
N VAL A 307 5.47 -3.31 14.74
CA VAL A 307 4.07 -3.04 14.38
C VAL A 307 4.01 -1.90 13.37
N LEU A 308 3.89 -2.23 12.08
CA LEU A 308 3.86 -1.24 11.00
C LEU A 308 2.52 -0.51 10.92
N THR A 309 2.57 0.82 10.84
CA THR A 309 1.39 1.66 10.69
C THR A 309 1.78 3.06 10.23
N GLY A 310 0.86 3.76 9.57
CA GLY A 310 1.00 5.19 9.27
C GLY A 310 0.53 6.06 10.42
N GLN A 311 0.86 7.35 10.37
CA GLN A 311 0.51 8.32 11.41
C GLN A 311 -1.01 8.46 11.63
N VAL A 312 -1.80 8.05 10.63
CA VAL A 312 -3.27 8.05 10.72
C VAL A 312 -3.83 7.14 11.81
N ALA A 313 -3.04 6.21 12.36
CA ALA A 313 -3.46 5.32 13.45
C ALA A 313 -3.94 6.11 14.67
N ALA A 314 -3.26 7.22 14.99
CA ALA A 314 -3.55 8.10 16.12
C ALA A 314 -4.99 8.64 16.20
N ALA A 315 -5.77 8.47 15.13
CA ALA A 315 -7.13 8.96 15.06
C ALA A 315 -8.14 7.89 14.58
N ILE A 316 -7.72 6.63 14.48
CA ILE A 316 -8.58 5.50 14.15
C ILE A 316 -8.90 4.76 15.45
N HIS A 317 -10.17 4.77 15.87
CA HIS A 317 -10.59 4.22 17.18
C HIS A 317 -11.69 3.16 17.05
N ASP A 318 -12.00 2.74 15.82
CA ASP A 318 -13.08 1.83 15.50
C ASP A 318 -12.65 0.78 14.48
N LEU A 319 -13.37 -0.34 14.42
CA LEU A 319 -13.32 -1.26 13.29
C LEU A 319 -14.36 -0.86 12.25
N VAL A 320 -14.01 -1.04 10.99
CA VAL A 320 -14.94 -0.81 9.87
C VAL A 320 -15.39 -2.10 9.21
N ASP A 321 -16.66 -2.17 8.84
CA ASP A 321 -17.13 -3.08 7.78
C ASP A 321 -16.79 -2.45 6.42
N VAL A 322 -16.00 -3.17 5.62
CA VAL A 322 -15.54 -2.71 4.30
C VAL A 322 -16.71 -2.46 3.35
N ALA A 323 -17.76 -3.29 3.42
CA ALA A 323 -18.92 -3.20 2.54
C ALA A 323 -19.70 -1.88 2.73
N GLU A 324 -19.69 -1.34 3.94
CA GLU A 324 -20.31 -0.05 4.26
C GLU A 324 -19.32 1.11 4.13
N PHE A 325 -18.08 0.89 4.59
CA PHE A 325 -17.07 1.94 4.70
C PHE A 325 -16.66 2.51 3.34
N VAL A 326 -16.39 1.68 2.33
CA VAL A 326 -15.88 2.15 1.04
C VAL A 326 -16.92 3.02 0.31
N PRO A 327 -18.18 2.59 0.13
CA PRO A 327 -19.20 3.44 -0.51
C PRO A 327 -19.51 4.70 0.29
N ARG A 328 -19.61 4.58 1.63
CA ARG A 328 -19.86 5.74 2.52
C ARG A 328 -18.75 6.78 2.41
N MET A 329 -17.49 6.35 2.49
CA MET A 329 -16.33 7.24 2.37
C MET A 329 -16.34 8.00 1.04
N ALA A 330 -16.70 7.34 -0.07
CA ALA A 330 -16.81 8.00 -1.36
C ALA A 330 -17.97 9.00 -1.42
N SER A 331 -19.14 8.65 -0.86
CA SER A 331 -20.30 9.55 -0.81
C SER A 331 -20.01 10.80 0.01
N GLU A 332 -19.51 10.62 1.24
CA GLU A 332 -19.16 11.71 2.14
C GLU A 332 -18.07 12.61 1.55
N ALA A 333 -17.09 12.06 0.81
CA ALA A 333 -16.08 12.86 0.15
C ALA A 333 -16.68 13.75 -0.95
N ALA A 334 -17.63 13.23 -1.73
CA ALA A 334 -18.35 14.02 -2.73
C ALA A 334 -19.19 15.12 -2.07
N GLU A 335 -19.85 14.83 -0.96
CA GLU A 335 -20.62 15.81 -0.17
C GLU A 335 -19.74 16.93 0.38
N ILE A 336 -18.54 16.59 0.91
CA ILE A 336 -17.56 17.58 1.38
C ILE A 336 -17.20 18.55 0.25
N LEU A 337 -16.88 18.03 -0.94
CA LEU A 337 -16.48 18.86 -2.09
C LEU A 337 -17.64 19.74 -2.59
N GLN A 338 -18.86 19.19 -2.68
CA GLN A 338 -20.05 19.95 -3.08
C GLN A 338 -20.38 21.05 -2.07
N SER A 339 -20.30 20.75 -0.78
CA SER A 339 -20.52 21.72 0.29
C SER A 339 -19.49 22.86 0.28
N LEU A 340 -18.22 22.54 0.01
CA LEU A 340 -17.16 23.56 -0.13
C LEU A 340 -17.41 24.46 -1.34
N ALA A 341 -17.75 23.89 -2.50
CA ALA A 341 -18.06 24.66 -3.71
C ALA A 341 -19.28 25.58 -3.52
N ALA A 342 -20.36 25.08 -2.89
CA ALA A 342 -21.55 25.87 -2.61
C ALA A 342 -21.27 27.05 -1.66
N ARG A 343 -20.47 26.83 -0.60
CA ARG A 343 -20.06 27.90 0.32
C ARG A 343 -19.22 28.97 -0.37
N LEU A 344 -18.27 28.58 -1.22
CA LEU A 344 -17.48 29.54 -2.00
C LEU A 344 -18.36 30.35 -2.96
N GLY A 345 -19.32 29.69 -3.65
CA GLY A 345 -20.29 30.37 -4.51
C GLY A 345 -21.09 31.45 -3.77
N SER A 346 -21.47 31.20 -2.51
CA SER A 346 -22.16 32.18 -1.67
C SER A 346 -21.28 33.33 -1.14
N LEU A 347 -19.95 33.15 -1.14
CA LEU A 347 -18.99 34.18 -0.72
C LEU A 347 -18.54 35.08 -1.89
N THR A 348 -18.73 34.60 -3.13
CA THR A 348 -18.34 35.32 -4.36
C THR A 348 -19.53 35.94 -5.11
N ALA A 349 -20.75 35.74 -4.62
CA ALA A 349 -21.99 36.33 -5.15
C ALA A 349 -22.37 37.60 -4.37
#